data_AF-A0A3N9U998-F1
#
_entry.id   AF-A0A3N9U998-F1
#
_cell.length_a   1.000
_cell.length_b   1.000
_cell.length_c   1.000
_cell.angle_alpha   90.00
_cell.angle_beta   90.00
_cell.angle_gamma   90.00
#
_symmetry.space_group_name_H-M   'P 1'
#
loop_
_entity.id
_entity.type
_entity.pdbx_description
1 polymer ?
#
loop_
_entity_poly.entity_id
_entity_poly.type
_entity_poly.pdbx_seq_one_letter_code
_entity_poly.pdbx_strand_id
1 'polypeptide(L)'
;MAGGFRRGNRRRAPKLEARGELTSVEREGPFKEWLGMPDLYRYHLVVDGVDYSYQTEDSELPVQIGDKVVFRYKETKAGNWVDRNSLGKAIDPSDYQ
;
A
#
# COMPACT_ATOMS: atom_id res chain seq x y z
N MET A 1 7.34 42.04 -10.41
CA MET A 1 8.30 40.99 -10.00
C MET A 1 7.56 39.66 -9.97
N ALA A 2 7.77 38.78 -10.96
CA ALA A 2 7.14 37.46 -10.97
C ALA A 2 8.06 36.46 -10.25
N GLY A 3 7.65 36.01 -9.06
CA GLY A 3 8.38 35.03 -8.27
C GLY A 3 8.41 33.68 -9.00
N GLY A 4 9.60 33.21 -9.36
CA GLY A 4 9.80 31.95 -10.06
C GLY A 4 9.43 30.75 -9.20
N PHE A 5 8.29 30.12 -9.49
CA PHE A 5 7.96 28.79 -9.01
C PHE A 5 8.88 27.77 -9.67
N ARG A 6 10.08 27.57 -9.13
CA ARG A 6 10.90 26.40 -9.50
C ARG A 6 10.20 25.17 -8.92
N ARG A 7 9.48 24.42 -9.77
CA ARG A 7 9.07 23.04 -9.46
C ARG A 7 10.30 22.32 -8.91
N GLY A 8 10.25 21.98 -7.63
CA GLY A 8 11.41 21.43 -6.92
C GLY A 8 11.95 20.20 -7.64
N ASN A 9 13.18 20.30 -8.13
CA ASN A 9 13.96 19.21 -8.71
C ASN A 9 14.41 18.21 -7.62
N ARG A 10 13.51 17.85 -6.71
CA ARG A 10 13.77 16.86 -5.66
C ARG A 10 13.62 15.50 -6.32
N ARG A 11 14.75 14.88 -6.68
CA ARG A 11 14.80 13.44 -7.00
C ARG A 11 14.26 12.69 -5.78
N ARG A 12 12.99 12.29 -5.82
CA ARG A 12 12.43 11.38 -4.83
C ARG A 12 13.12 10.04 -5.05
N ALA A 13 13.63 9.44 -3.98
CA ALA A 13 14.11 8.07 -4.06
C ALA A 13 12.98 7.19 -4.63
N PRO A 14 13.28 6.29 -5.58
CA PRO A 14 12.29 5.37 -6.09
C PRO A 14 11.73 4.54 -4.92
N LYS A 15 10.43 4.26 -4.96
CA LYS A 15 9.80 3.36 -4.00
C LYS A 15 10.33 1.95 -4.24
N LEU A 16 10.45 1.18 -3.18
CA LEU A 16 10.81 -0.23 -3.28
C LEU A 16 9.62 -1.03 -3.78
N GLU A 17 9.90 -2.19 -4.34
CA GLU A 17 8.90 -3.11 -4.89
C GLU A 17 8.96 -4.41 -4.12
N ALA A 18 7.80 -4.99 -3.82
CA ALA A 18 7.68 -6.29 -3.18
C ALA A 18 6.71 -7.16 -3.98
N ARG A 19 6.99 -8.45 -4.01
CA ARG A 19 6.14 -9.49 -4.58
C ARG A 19 6.28 -10.74 -3.73
N GLY A 20 5.16 -11.37 -3.38
CA GLY A 20 5.17 -12.54 -2.50
C GLY A 20 3.79 -13.11 -2.24
N GLU A 21 3.73 -14.18 -1.45
CA GLU A 21 2.46 -14.75 -1.00
C GLU A 21 1.94 -13.98 0.22
N LEU A 22 0.67 -13.58 0.17
CA LEU A 22 -0.01 -12.92 1.27
C LEU A 22 -0.46 -13.97 2.30
N THR A 23 0.13 -13.97 3.49
CA THR A 23 -0.13 -14.99 4.52
C THR A 23 -1.04 -14.50 5.64
N SER A 24 -1.11 -13.19 5.88
CA SER A 24 -2.01 -12.61 6.89
C SER A 24 -2.52 -11.24 6.47
N VAL A 25 -3.77 -10.94 6.84
CA VAL A 25 -4.43 -9.65 6.67
C VAL A 25 -5.21 -9.33 7.94
N GLU A 26 -4.83 -8.24 8.61
CA GLU A 26 -5.55 -7.72 9.76
C GLU A 26 -6.03 -6.30 9.45
N ARG A 27 -7.27 -5.97 9.81
CA ARG A 27 -7.88 -4.66 9.53
C ARG A 27 -8.10 -3.89 10.83
N GLU A 28 -7.67 -2.64 10.84
CA GLU A 28 -7.88 -1.66 11.90
C GLU A 28 -8.70 -0.47 11.37
N GLY A 29 -9.53 0.12 12.23
CA GLY A 29 -10.42 1.25 11.89
C GLY A 29 -11.89 0.86 11.77
N PRO A 30 -12.77 1.76 11.30
CA PRO A 30 -12.44 2.99 10.59
C PRO A 30 -11.95 4.11 11.50
N PHE A 31 -10.97 4.88 11.02
CA PHE A 31 -10.49 6.10 11.66
C PHE A 31 -11.22 7.30 11.04
N LYS A 32 -11.79 8.17 11.88
CA LYS A 32 -12.45 9.43 11.51
C LYS A 32 -12.03 10.54 12.48
N GLU A 33 -11.40 11.59 11.97
CA GLU A 33 -10.92 12.72 12.79
C GLU A 33 -11.89 13.92 12.80
N TRP A 34 -12.76 14.03 11.80
CA TRP A 34 -13.79 15.08 11.72
C TRP A 34 -15.07 14.59 11.05
N LEU A 35 -16.18 15.31 11.27
CA LEU A 35 -17.45 15.05 10.62
C LEU A 35 -17.33 15.28 9.10
N GLY A 36 -17.61 14.25 8.31
CA GLY A 36 -17.47 14.27 6.84
C GLY A 36 -16.13 13.77 6.31
N MET A 37 -15.20 13.33 7.18
CA MET A 37 -14.03 12.59 6.74
C MET A 37 -14.43 11.22 6.18
N PRO A 38 -13.87 10.78 5.03
CA PRO A 38 -14.04 9.40 4.59
C PRO A 38 -13.50 8.43 5.64
N ASP A 39 -14.09 7.23 5.69
CA ASP A 39 -13.61 6.15 6.55
C ASP A 39 -12.21 5.73 6.10
N LEU A 40 -11.21 5.86 6.98
CA LEU A 40 -9.87 5.35 6.72
C LEU A 40 -9.66 4.02 7.43
N TYR A 41 -9.22 3.03 6.68
CA TYR A 41 -8.82 1.72 7.19
C TYR A 41 -7.31 1.56 7.10
N ARG A 42 -6.74 0.90 8.11
CA ARG A 42 -5.34 0.47 8.09
C ARG A 42 -5.32 -1.05 8.09
N TYR A 43 -4.60 -1.63 7.14
CA TYR A 43 -4.38 -3.05 7.03
C TYR A 43 -2.94 -3.37 7.40
N HIS A 44 -2.77 -4.37 8.25
CA HIS A 44 -1.50 -5.02 8.51
C HIS A 44 -1.44 -6.27 7.63
N LEU A 45 -0.45 -6.31 6.74
CA LEU A 45 -0.25 -7.36 5.74
C LEU A 45 1.04 -8.09 6.07
N VAL A 46 1.02 -9.42 6.04
CA VAL A 46 2.24 -10.24 6.11
C VAL A 46 2.44 -10.89 4.74
N VAL A 47 3.55 -10.58 4.09
CA VAL A 47 3.88 -11.08 2.75
C VAL A 47 5.25 -11.72 2.79
N ASP A 48 5.33 -13.02 2.48
CA ASP A 48 6.54 -13.85 2.64
C ASP A 48 7.23 -13.68 4.03
N GLY A 49 6.42 -13.47 5.08
CA GLY A 49 6.90 -13.28 6.46
C GLY A 49 7.36 -11.86 6.81
N VAL A 50 7.25 -10.90 5.90
CA VAL A 50 7.57 -9.48 6.14
C VAL A 50 6.30 -8.68 6.42
N ASP A 51 6.35 -7.82 7.43
CA ASP A 51 5.24 -6.93 7.80
C ASP A 51 5.16 -5.69 6.91
N TYR A 52 3.93 -5.34 6.55
CA TYR A 52 3.61 -4.14 5.79
C TYR A 52 2.33 -3.48 6.32
N SER A 53 2.32 -2.15 6.37
CA SER A 53 1.15 -1.34 6.64
C SER A 53 0.57 -0.78 5.33
N TYR A 54 -0.74 -0.93 5.13
CA TYR A 54 -1.46 -0.36 3.99
C TYR A 54 -2.64 0.48 4.50
N GLN A 55 -2.81 1.69 3.98
CA GLN A 55 -3.90 2.56 4.39
C GLN A 55 -4.75 2.92 3.18
N THR A 56 -6.05 2.70 3.27
CA THR A 56 -7.00 2.99 2.20
C THR A 56 -8.34 3.47 2.76
N GLU A 57 -9.17 4.03 1.88
CA GLU A 57 -10.56 4.41 2.17
C GLU A 57 -11.52 3.22 1.95
N ASP A 58 -11.01 2.12 1.37
CA ASP A 58 -11.78 0.92 1.08
C ASP A 58 -11.89 -0.02 2.28
N SER A 59 -13.11 -0.47 2.56
CA SER A 59 -13.40 -1.42 3.64
C SER A 59 -12.98 -2.87 3.33
N GLU A 60 -12.63 -3.14 2.08
CA GLU A 60 -12.27 -4.47 1.56
C GLU A 60 -11.06 -4.36 0.62
N LEU A 61 -10.19 -5.37 0.64
CA LEU A 61 -9.02 -5.44 -0.23
C LEU A 61 -9.29 -6.29 -1.47
N PRO A 62 -8.71 -5.95 -2.64
CA PRO A 62 -8.83 -6.75 -3.86
C PRO A 62 -7.92 -8.00 -3.86
N VAL A 63 -7.41 -8.41 -2.70
CA VAL A 63 -6.48 -9.53 -2.50
C VAL A 63 -6.92 -10.35 -1.30
N GLN A 64 -6.68 -11.66 -1.36
CA GLN A 64 -7.03 -12.62 -0.31
C GLN A 64 -5.79 -13.35 0.19
N ILE A 65 -5.87 -13.93 1.39
CA ILE A 65 -4.80 -14.78 1.92
C ILE A 65 -4.56 -15.95 0.96
N GLY A 66 -3.30 -16.23 0.65
CA GLY A 66 -2.86 -17.20 -0.36
C GLY A 66 -2.67 -16.59 -1.75
N ASP A 67 -3.14 -15.37 -2.01
CA ASP A 67 -2.83 -14.70 -3.27
C ASP A 67 -1.36 -14.31 -3.34
N LYS A 68 -0.76 -14.46 -4.51
CA LYS A 68 0.46 -13.74 -4.84
C LYS A 68 0.12 -12.29 -5.06
N VAL A 69 0.77 -11.39 -4.34
CA VAL A 69 0.55 -9.95 -4.41
C VAL A 69 1.79 -9.25 -4.92
N VAL A 70 1.59 -8.08 -5.53
CA VAL A 70 2.66 -7.16 -5.96
C VAL A 70 2.28 -5.75 -5.55
N PHE A 71 3.25 -5.00 -5.03
CA PHE A 71 3.05 -3.62 -4.62
C PHE A 71 4.35 -2.85 -4.51
N ARG A 72 4.22 -1.53 -4.38
CA ARG A 72 5.33 -0.63 -4.04
C ARG A 72 5.20 -0.22 -2.60
N TYR A 73 6.33 0.01 -1.94
CA TYR A 73 6.34 0.48 -0.56
C TYR A 73 7.46 1.47 -0.30
N LYS A 74 7.36 2.16 0.84
CA LYS A 74 8.42 2.97 1.41
C LYS A 74 8.77 2.41 2.79
N GLU A 75 10.05 2.37 3.08
CA GLU A 75 10.52 2.09 4.44
C GLU A 75 10.48 3.38 5.24
N THR A 76 9.99 3.29 6.47
CA THR A 76 9.97 4.39 7.43
C THR A 76 10.46 3.89 8.77
N LYS A 77 10.76 4.80 9.70
CA LYS A 77 11.07 4.41 11.09
C LYS A 77 9.94 3.63 11.78
N ALA A 78 8.71 3.77 11.30
CA ALA A 78 7.51 3.11 11.82
C ALA A 78 7.16 1.83 11.05
N GLY A 79 8.04 1.31 10.19
CA GLY A 79 7.83 0.11 9.39
C GLY A 79 7.64 0.37 7.90
N ASN A 80 7.25 -0.68 7.19
CA ASN A 80 7.07 -0.68 5.74
C ASN A 80 5.66 -0.22 5.37
N TRP A 81 5.55 0.80 4.52
CA TRP A 81 4.27 1.37 4.12
C TRP A 81 4.00 1.18 2.64
N VAL A 82 2.97 0.40 2.33
CA VAL A 82 2.49 0.15 0.98
C VAL A 82 1.94 1.44 0.38
N ASP A 83 2.23 1.66 -0.90
CA ASP A 83 1.70 2.79 -1.65
C ASP A 83 0.22 2.58 -1.98
N ARG A 84 -0.57 3.61 -1.72
CA ARG A 84 -2.05 3.59 -1.71
C ARG A 84 -2.69 2.94 -2.94
N ASN A 85 -2.12 3.11 -4.13
CA ASN A 85 -2.71 2.59 -5.37
C ASN A 85 -1.87 1.48 -6.02
N SER A 86 -1.02 0.81 -5.25
CA SER A 86 -0.08 -0.17 -5.78
C SER A 86 -0.38 -1.62 -5.42
N LEU A 87 -1.24 -1.86 -4.44
CA LEU A 87 -1.58 -3.21 -4.02
C LEU A 87 -2.43 -3.91 -5.09
N GLY A 88 -1.90 -4.99 -5.65
CA GLY A 88 -2.64 -5.81 -6.61
C GLY A 88 -2.25 -7.28 -6.52
N LYS A 89 -3.12 -8.13 -7.05
CA LYS A 89 -2.85 -9.55 -7.25
C LYS A 89 -1.85 -9.71 -8.40
N ALA A 90 -0.76 -10.41 -8.15
CA ALA A 90 0.19 -10.80 -9.17
C ALA A 90 -0.41 -11.94 -10.01
N ILE A 91 -0.62 -11.67 -11.29
CA ILE A 91 -1.12 -12.64 -12.25
C ILE A 91 0.07 -13.39 -12.86
N ASP A 92 0.05 -14.71 -12.80
CA ASP A 92 0.96 -15.54 -13.59
C ASP A 92 0.25 -15.93 -14.90
N PRO A 93 0.89 -15.80 -16.07
CA PRO A 93 0.30 -16.22 -17.33
C PRO A 93 -0.01 -17.73 -17.38
N SER A 94 0.65 -18.54 -16.53
CA SER A 94 0.41 -19.99 -16.46
C SER A 94 -0.89 -20.35 -15.73
N ASP A 95 -1.50 -19.41 -15.01
CA ASP A 95 -2.77 -19.61 -14.28
C ASP A 95 -4.00 -19.55 -15.22
N TYR A 96 -3.83 -19.05 -16.45
CA TYR A 96 -4.90 -18.96 -17.45
C TYR A 96 -4.73 -20.07 -18.50
N GLN A 97 -5.25 -21.27 -18.20
CA GLN A 97 -5.44 -22.36 -19.19
C GLN A 97 -6.85 -22.37 -19.75
#